data_AF-A0A1Y2J482-F1
#
_entry.id   AF-A0A1Y2J482-F1
#
_cell.length_a   1.000
_cell.length_b   1.000
_cell.length_c   1.000
_cell.angle_alpha   90.00
_cell.angle_beta   90.00
_cell.angle_gamma   90.00
#
_symmetry.space_group_name_H-M   'P 1'
#
loop_
_entity.id
_entity.type
_entity.pdbx_description
1 polymer ?
#
loop_
_entity_poly.entity_id
_entity_poly.type
_entity_poly.pdbx_seq_one_letter_code
_entity_poly.pdbx_strand_id
1 'polypeptide(L)'
;MSKIIESSEGLPRPTPLTPDQRKLISATVPILAEHGVTITKLFYKQMLDANPDLRNVFSHSKQQRGHQAEALARAVYAYATNIEDLTPILPVVERIAHKHTSVHIVPSQYAIVGKHLLEAITQVVGADVFRGDLYNAWAAAYWNLAHIFIDRERQLYEAAQWIGWRDFVVARKVKESDEITSFYLRPKDGKPLDPYRPGQYISVQKFVPELGIYQSRTVCCLSMYSLSDAPNPEYFRISVKREPGVRTVTPNGSTDAAQAAHPAWMSNLLHATVNEGDPIEVAFPFGEFFLDDSSAPVVLISAGVGLTPLIAMLNTLVKADGPKREISWVQAVRNERVHAFKDHVARIRAAHPDRVKATTFYSKPGEGAQLGRDYDVKGRLGLEKVPRDVLRPDAPDAQYYVCGPEEFMADMTRGLKERGVDGSRIHAEVFETARLVCNIAIPHFIQSIVLRTSWKTTMTTAASPPSDSSSRSTNSTGREQPRPAFSTRFVGNELSEEQRAAILKFASIIIRRDADKFAQPTASRLDMTEVAVFQREADGKTQARVVFEIDLGPDMLNPAGNMHGGCTMFSIDVCSSITLVALAVARHKKERFVSQTLNTVFHAPAMG
;
A
#
# COMPACT_ATOMS: atom_id res chain seq x y z
N MET A 1 8.18 -15.59 -30.92
CA MET A 1 7.29 -16.76 -30.71
C MET A 1 8.05 -18.06 -30.57
N SER A 2 8.86 -18.53 -31.54
CA SER A 2 9.56 -19.84 -31.40
C SER A 2 10.48 -19.90 -30.18
N LYS A 3 11.25 -18.85 -29.87
CA LYS A 3 12.07 -18.81 -28.62
C LYS A 3 11.29 -18.86 -27.30
N ILE A 4 10.07 -18.33 -27.24
CA ILE A 4 9.23 -18.39 -26.01
C ILE A 4 8.60 -19.78 -25.88
N ILE A 5 8.17 -20.36 -27.00
CA ILE A 5 7.65 -21.74 -27.06
C ILE A 5 8.76 -22.73 -26.68
N GLU A 6 9.97 -22.58 -27.25
CA GLU A 6 11.18 -23.35 -26.89
C GLU A 6 11.51 -23.22 -25.39
N SER A 7 11.36 -22.02 -24.80
CA SER A 7 11.61 -21.81 -23.37
C SER A 7 10.59 -22.45 -22.42
N SER A 8 9.48 -22.97 -22.95
CA SER A 8 8.45 -23.68 -22.19
C SER A 8 8.53 -25.20 -22.31
N GLU A 9 9.35 -25.72 -23.24
CA GLU A 9 9.57 -27.15 -23.39
C GLU A 9 10.29 -27.72 -22.14
N GLY A 10 9.72 -28.78 -21.57
CA GLY A 10 10.27 -29.44 -20.37
C GLY A 10 9.85 -28.84 -19.03
N LEU A 11 8.99 -27.80 -19.00
CA LEU A 11 8.42 -27.31 -17.75
C LEU A 11 7.40 -28.30 -17.16
N PRO A 12 7.39 -28.51 -15.82
CA PRO A 12 6.39 -29.36 -15.17
C PRO A 12 4.97 -28.91 -15.52
N ARG A 13 4.12 -29.85 -15.95
CA ARG A 13 2.71 -29.57 -16.23
C ARG A 13 1.92 -29.52 -14.92
N PRO A 14 1.12 -28.47 -14.69
CA PRO A 14 0.37 -28.35 -13.46
C PRO A 14 -0.82 -29.31 -13.51
N THR A 15 -1.00 -30.12 -12.46
CA THR A 15 -2.27 -30.82 -12.22
C THR A 15 -3.07 -30.01 -11.19
N PRO A 16 -4.42 -30.03 -11.27
CA PRO A 16 -5.25 -29.42 -10.24
C PRO A 16 -4.85 -29.91 -8.84
N LEU A 17 -4.76 -28.99 -7.87
CA LEU A 17 -4.42 -29.34 -6.49
C LEU A 17 -5.48 -30.27 -5.90
N THR A 18 -5.04 -31.40 -5.35
CA THR A 18 -5.92 -32.32 -4.64
C THR A 18 -6.42 -31.71 -3.33
N PRO A 19 -7.57 -32.16 -2.78
CA PRO A 19 -8.05 -31.68 -1.49
C PRO A 19 -7.02 -31.82 -0.36
N ASP A 20 -6.27 -32.92 -0.34
CA ASP A 20 -5.22 -33.16 0.64
C ASP A 20 -4.06 -32.17 0.50
N GLN A 21 -3.63 -31.86 -0.73
CA GLN A 21 -2.60 -30.85 -0.98
C GLN A 21 -3.03 -29.46 -0.50
N ARG A 22 -4.28 -29.05 -0.79
CA ARG A 22 -4.81 -27.76 -0.31
C ARG A 22 -4.87 -27.68 1.20
N LYS A 23 -5.24 -28.79 1.86
CA LYS A 23 -5.24 -28.89 3.33
C LYS A 23 -3.84 -28.74 3.91
N LEU A 24 -2.83 -29.38 3.31
CA LEU A 24 -1.43 -29.26 3.72
C LEU A 24 -0.89 -27.83 3.54
N ILE A 25 -1.20 -27.20 2.41
CA ILE A 25 -0.83 -25.80 2.14
C ILE A 25 -1.48 -24.90 3.19
N SER A 26 -2.80 -25.01 3.37
CA SER A 26 -3.56 -24.21 4.35
C SER A 26 -3.04 -24.36 5.78
N ALA A 27 -2.69 -25.59 6.18
CA ALA A 27 -2.13 -25.87 7.51
C ALA A 27 -0.76 -25.21 7.75
N THR A 28 -0.01 -24.90 6.69
CA THR A 28 1.34 -24.31 6.75
C THR A 28 1.38 -22.81 6.47
N VAL A 29 0.23 -22.20 6.14
CA VAL A 29 0.07 -20.74 6.00
C VAL A 29 0.55 -19.94 7.22
N PRO A 30 0.27 -20.34 8.48
CA PRO A 30 0.75 -19.60 9.65
C PRO A 30 2.28 -19.52 9.75
N ILE A 31 2.98 -20.58 9.30
CA ILE A 31 4.45 -20.63 9.30
C ILE A 31 4.99 -19.60 8.30
N LEU A 32 4.36 -19.47 7.13
CA LEU A 32 4.71 -18.44 6.14
C LEU A 32 4.40 -17.03 6.62
N ALA A 33 3.35 -16.85 7.43
CA ALA A 33 3.07 -15.56 8.04
C ALA A 33 4.18 -15.13 9.02
N GLU A 34 4.70 -16.06 9.82
CA GLU A 34 5.76 -15.80 10.81
C GLU A 34 7.14 -15.66 10.15
N HIS A 35 7.46 -16.51 9.16
CA HIS A 35 8.80 -16.61 8.59
C HIS A 35 8.95 -16.07 7.15
N GLY A 36 7.88 -15.55 6.56
CA GLY A 36 7.83 -15.19 5.13
C GLY A 36 8.95 -14.24 4.70
N VAL A 37 9.25 -13.21 5.50
CA VAL A 37 10.34 -12.25 5.20
C VAL A 37 11.72 -12.91 5.29
N THR A 38 11.91 -13.86 6.22
CA THR A 38 13.17 -14.61 6.34
C THR A 38 13.37 -15.52 5.14
N ILE A 39 12.32 -16.24 4.73
CA ILE A 39 12.32 -17.10 3.55
C ILE A 39 12.67 -16.29 2.31
N THR A 40 12.00 -15.16 2.07
CA THR A 40 12.21 -14.38 0.86
C THR A 40 13.57 -13.69 0.83
N LYS A 41 14.13 -13.27 1.97
CA LYS A 41 15.52 -12.79 2.04
C LYS A 41 16.52 -13.86 1.65
N LEU A 42 16.36 -15.08 2.18
CA LEU A 42 17.23 -16.22 1.84
C LEU A 42 17.11 -16.60 0.36
N PHE A 43 15.88 -16.68 -0.14
CA PHE A 43 15.56 -16.90 -1.56
C PHE A 43 16.30 -15.92 -2.47
N TYR A 44 16.17 -14.61 -2.24
CA TYR A 44 16.83 -13.61 -3.09
C TYR A 44 18.34 -13.75 -3.07
N LYS A 45 18.93 -13.99 -1.89
CA LYS A 45 20.37 -14.19 -1.76
C LYS A 45 20.83 -15.38 -2.61
N GLN A 46 20.23 -16.56 -2.40
CA GLN A 46 20.61 -17.80 -3.09
C GLN A 46 20.39 -17.70 -4.61
N MET A 47 19.24 -17.17 -5.03
CA MET A 47 18.90 -17.07 -6.45
C MET A 47 19.87 -16.17 -7.21
N LEU A 48 20.20 -14.99 -6.67
CA LEU A 48 21.05 -14.00 -7.35
C LEU A 48 22.53 -14.35 -7.30
N ASP A 49 22.96 -15.07 -6.26
CA ASP A 49 24.32 -15.60 -6.17
C ASP A 49 24.52 -16.72 -7.20
N ALA A 50 23.52 -17.61 -7.36
CA ALA A 50 23.56 -18.70 -8.33
C ALA A 50 23.28 -18.26 -9.78
N ASN A 51 22.55 -17.14 -9.98
CA ASN A 51 22.15 -16.64 -11.29
C ASN A 51 22.43 -15.13 -11.39
N PRO A 52 23.70 -14.72 -11.56
CA PRO A 52 24.08 -13.31 -11.58
C PRO A 52 23.37 -12.50 -12.66
N ASP A 53 23.00 -13.10 -13.80
CA ASP A 53 22.29 -12.43 -14.89
C ASP A 53 20.90 -11.93 -14.48
N LEU A 54 20.26 -12.56 -13.49
CA LEU A 54 18.99 -12.09 -12.94
C LEU A 54 19.11 -10.77 -12.17
N ARG A 55 20.34 -10.30 -11.88
CA ARG A 55 20.57 -8.96 -11.35
C ARG A 55 20.20 -7.86 -12.35
N ASN A 56 20.14 -8.18 -13.65
CA ASN A 56 19.60 -7.29 -14.67
C ASN A 56 18.06 -7.20 -14.58
N VAL A 57 17.41 -8.24 -14.05
CA VAL A 57 15.94 -8.33 -13.94
C VAL A 57 15.42 -7.90 -12.58
N PHE A 58 16.20 -7.98 -11.49
CA PHE A 58 15.74 -7.63 -10.13
C PHE A 58 16.33 -6.33 -9.56
N SER A 59 15.62 -5.73 -8.62
CA SER A 59 15.96 -4.42 -8.05
C SER A 59 17.01 -4.51 -6.93
N HIS A 60 18.24 -4.07 -7.20
CA HIS A 60 19.25 -3.94 -6.14
C HIS A 60 18.82 -3.02 -4.99
N SER A 61 18.16 -1.89 -5.30
CA SER A 61 17.76 -0.91 -4.27
C SER A 61 16.67 -1.44 -3.33
N LYS A 62 15.69 -2.20 -3.85
CA LYS A 62 14.63 -2.79 -3.01
C LYS A 62 15.11 -4.00 -2.22
N GLN A 63 16.10 -4.72 -2.73
CA GLN A 63 16.73 -5.83 -1.99
C GLN A 63 17.46 -5.30 -0.76
N GLN A 64 18.22 -4.21 -0.92
CA GLN A 64 18.91 -3.55 0.20
C GLN A 64 17.92 -2.99 1.24
N ARG A 65 16.74 -2.50 0.81
CA ARG A 65 15.69 -1.98 1.72
C ARG A 65 14.76 -3.06 2.30
N GLY A 66 14.85 -4.31 1.86
CA GLY A 66 13.98 -5.41 2.31
C GLY A 66 12.55 -5.42 1.75
N HIS A 67 12.04 -4.30 1.18
CA HIS A 67 10.67 -4.19 0.67
C HIS A 67 10.30 -5.23 -0.40
N GLN A 68 11.27 -5.68 -1.22
CA GLN A 68 10.98 -6.70 -2.23
C GLN A 68 10.77 -8.09 -1.63
N ALA A 69 11.50 -8.40 -0.55
CA ALA A 69 11.31 -9.63 0.21
C ALA A 69 9.94 -9.63 0.90
N GLU A 70 9.52 -8.49 1.45
CA GLU A 70 8.19 -8.31 2.03
C GLU A 70 7.06 -8.46 1.00
N ALA A 71 7.20 -7.85 -0.18
CA ALA A 71 6.19 -7.92 -1.23
C ALA A 71 5.99 -9.36 -1.74
N LEU A 72 7.08 -10.11 -1.97
CA LEU A 72 7.00 -11.51 -2.37
C LEU A 72 6.39 -12.37 -1.26
N ALA A 73 6.77 -12.16 0.00
CA ALA A 73 6.23 -12.92 1.12
C ALA A 73 4.71 -12.73 1.25
N ARG A 74 4.24 -11.49 1.06
CA ARG A 74 2.81 -11.17 1.06
C ARG A 74 2.07 -11.80 -0.12
N ALA A 75 2.66 -11.80 -1.32
CA ALA A 75 2.05 -12.42 -2.49
C ALA A 75 1.89 -13.94 -2.31
N VAL A 76 2.93 -14.62 -1.80
CA VAL A 76 2.88 -16.05 -1.48
C VAL A 76 1.85 -16.34 -0.40
N TYR A 77 1.81 -15.52 0.66
CA TYR A 77 0.80 -15.63 1.70
C TYR A 77 -0.63 -15.45 1.16
N ALA A 78 -0.86 -14.41 0.35
CA ALA A 78 -2.17 -14.13 -0.25
C ALA A 78 -2.64 -15.26 -1.18
N TYR A 79 -1.73 -15.85 -1.97
CA TYR A 79 -2.04 -17.02 -2.77
C TYR A 79 -2.45 -18.21 -1.90
N ALA A 80 -1.66 -18.50 -0.86
CA ALA A 80 -1.89 -19.63 0.02
C ALA A 80 -3.18 -19.50 0.86
N THR A 81 -3.55 -18.29 1.30
CA THR A 81 -4.81 -18.03 2.01
C THR A 81 -6.03 -18.16 1.10
N ASN A 82 -5.87 -17.99 -0.21
CA ASN A 82 -6.95 -18.04 -1.20
C ASN A 82 -6.87 -19.32 -2.06
N ILE A 83 -6.17 -20.37 -1.60
CA ILE A 83 -5.91 -21.57 -2.41
C ILE A 83 -7.19 -22.33 -2.82
N GLU A 84 -8.30 -22.10 -2.12
CA GLU A 84 -9.62 -22.67 -2.43
C GLU A 84 -10.40 -21.86 -3.48
N ASP A 85 -10.23 -20.54 -3.51
CA ASP A 85 -10.85 -19.63 -4.46
C ASP A 85 -9.87 -18.50 -4.83
N LEU A 86 -9.33 -18.56 -6.05
CA LEU A 86 -8.37 -17.57 -6.54
C LEU A 86 -9.04 -16.31 -7.09
N THR A 87 -10.37 -16.25 -7.17
CA THR A 87 -11.11 -15.08 -7.68
C THR A 87 -10.67 -13.76 -7.06
N PRO A 88 -10.47 -13.65 -5.72
CA PRO A 88 -10.04 -12.41 -5.09
C PRO A 88 -8.67 -11.93 -5.57
N ILE A 89 -7.75 -12.83 -5.94
CA ILE A 89 -6.38 -12.46 -6.32
C ILE A 89 -6.22 -12.20 -7.83
N LEU A 90 -7.21 -12.52 -8.66
CA LEU A 90 -7.14 -12.35 -10.12
C LEU A 90 -6.74 -10.92 -10.55
N PRO A 91 -7.26 -9.82 -9.97
CA PRO A 91 -6.84 -8.47 -10.35
C PRO A 91 -5.35 -8.21 -10.04
N VAL A 92 -4.81 -8.84 -8.99
CA VAL A 92 -3.39 -8.73 -8.64
C VAL A 92 -2.53 -9.54 -9.60
N VAL A 93 -2.99 -10.72 -10.00
CA VAL A 93 -2.34 -11.55 -11.02
C VAL A 93 -2.24 -10.79 -12.35
N GLU A 94 -3.33 -10.16 -12.79
CA GLU A 94 -3.37 -9.38 -14.02
C GLU A 94 -2.34 -8.25 -14.01
N ARG A 95 -2.31 -7.48 -12.92
CA ARG A 95 -1.32 -6.40 -12.71
C ARG A 95 0.12 -6.90 -12.75
N ILE A 96 0.39 -8.03 -12.12
CA ILE A 96 1.74 -8.62 -12.07
C ILE A 96 2.12 -9.14 -13.47
N ALA A 97 1.21 -9.79 -14.20
CA ALA A 97 1.46 -10.29 -15.55
C ALA A 97 1.88 -9.16 -16.51
N HIS A 98 1.15 -8.03 -16.51
CA HIS A 98 1.55 -6.84 -17.27
C HIS A 98 2.93 -6.31 -16.89
N LYS A 99 3.28 -6.39 -15.60
CA LYS A 99 4.61 -5.98 -15.14
C LYS A 99 5.69 -6.94 -15.60
N HIS A 100 5.45 -8.24 -15.53
CA HIS A 100 6.36 -9.27 -16.01
C HIS A 100 6.63 -9.13 -17.51
N THR A 101 5.59 -8.91 -18.33
CA THR A 101 5.78 -8.70 -19.77
C THR A 101 6.57 -7.42 -20.07
N SER A 102 6.36 -6.36 -19.28
CA SER A 102 7.10 -5.10 -19.43
C SER A 102 8.60 -5.20 -19.14
N VAL A 103 9.05 -6.26 -18.47
CA VAL A 103 10.48 -6.51 -18.19
C VAL A 103 10.98 -7.80 -18.86
N HIS A 104 10.20 -8.32 -19.80
CA HIS A 104 10.54 -9.50 -20.59
C HIS A 104 10.82 -10.76 -19.74
N ILE A 105 9.95 -11.06 -18.77
CA ILE A 105 10.00 -12.34 -18.06
C ILE A 105 9.67 -13.49 -19.02
N VAL A 106 10.41 -14.59 -18.92
CA VAL A 106 10.25 -15.78 -19.77
C VAL A 106 9.95 -17.03 -18.94
N PRO A 107 9.23 -18.03 -19.50
CA PRO A 107 8.85 -19.26 -18.78
C PRO A 107 9.99 -19.98 -18.06
N SER A 108 11.19 -20.06 -18.67
CA SER A 108 12.35 -20.72 -18.05
C SER A 108 12.81 -20.07 -16.73
N GLN A 109 12.54 -18.78 -16.51
CA GLN A 109 12.86 -18.10 -15.26
C GLN A 109 11.99 -18.58 -14.09
N TYR A 110 10.77 -19.06 -14.35
CA TYR A 110 9.94 -19.69 -13.31
C TYR A 110 10.60 -20.95 -12.75
N ALA A 111 11.27 -21.76 -13.57
CA ALA A 111 12.01 -22.91 -13.06
C ALA A 111 13.11 -22.50 -12.06
N ILE A 112 13.82 -21.40 -12.34
CA ILE A 112 14.85 -20.85 -11.45
C ILE A 112 14.23 -20.36 -10.15
N VAL A 113 13.17 -19.55 -10.24
CA VAL A 113 12.48 -18.99 -9.08
C VAL A 113 11.91 -20.10 -8.19
N GLY A 114 11.22 -21.09 -8.78
CA GLY A 114 10.62 -22.21 -8.06
C GLY A 114 11.65 -23.03 -7.29
N LYS A 115 12.79 -23.33 -7.92
CA LYS A 115 13.90 -24.05 -7.28
C LYS A 115 14.37 -23.33 -6.00
N HIS A 116 14.81 -22.08 -6.15
CA HIS A 116 15.38 -21.32 -5.02
C HIS A 116 14.34 -21.00 -3.94
N LEU A 117 13.07 -20.81 -4.32
CA LEU A 117 12.00 -20.54 -3.36
C LEU A 117 11.72 -21.77 -2.49
N LEU A 118 11.57 -22.95 -3.09
CA LEU A 118 11.33 -24.19 -2.35
C LEU A 118 12.55 -24.58 -1.50
N GLU A 119 13.76 -24.37 -1.99
CA GLU A 119 15.00 -24.56 -1.21
C GLU A 119 15.05 -23.62 0.01
N ALA A 120 14.70 -22.35 -0.16
CA ALA A 120 14.66 -21.39 0.93
C ALA A 120 13.58 -21.73 1.98
N ILE A 121 12.39 -22.17 1.54
CA ILE A 121 11.35 -22.66 2.46
C ILE A 121 11.86 -23.87 3.24
N THR A 122 12.48 -24.84 2.55
CA THR A 122 13.03 -26.06 3.18
C THR A 122 14.06 -25.72 4.26
N GLN A 123 14.96 -24.77 3.99
CA GLN A 123 16.01 -24.38 4.94
C GLN A 123 15.47 -23.62 6.16
N VAL A 124 14.44 -22.78 5.98
CA VAL A 124 13.88 -21.98 7.09
C VAL A 124 12.90 -22.77 7.93
N VAL A 125 12.06 -23.60 7.31
CA VAL A 125 11.07 -24.44 8.02
C VAL A 125 11.71 -25.69 8.61
N GLY A 126 12.83 -26.16 8.04
CA GLY A 126 13.52 -27.38 8.44
C GLY A 126 13.22 -28.54 7.48
N ALA A 127 14.27 -29.25 7.05
CA ALA A 127 14.15 -30.34 6.07
C ALA A 127 13.41 -31.58 6.63
N ASP A 128 13.36 -31.70 7.95
CA ASP A 128 12.62 -32.70 8.71
C ASP A 128 11.10 -32.46 8.70
N VAL A 129 10.69 -31.18 8.60
CA VAL A 129 9.29 -30.76 8.52
C VAL A 129 8.83 -30.63 7.06
N PHE A 130 9.62 -29.94 6.23
CA PHE A 130 9.28 -29.63 4.84
C PHE A 130 9.79 -30.71 3.87
N ARG A 131 9.12 -31.87 3.85
CA ARG A 131 9.49 -33.04 3.04
C ARG A 131 8.27 -33.83 2.58
N GLY A 132 8.49 -34.79 1.68
CA GLY A 132 7.44 -35.71 1.22
C GLY A 132 6.23 -34.98 0.67
N ASP A 133 5.04 -35.32 1.17
CA ASP A 133 3.76 -34.79 0.68
C ASP A 133 3.64 -33.27 0.83
N LEU A 134 4.20 -32.70 1.90
CA LEU A 134 4.16 -31.25 2.11
C LEU A 134 4.99 -30.52 1.05
N TYR A 135 6.21 -31.00 0.78
CA TYR A 135 7.05 -30.44 -0.28
C TYR A 135 6.36 -30.57 -1.64
N ASN A 136 5.80 -31.74 -1.94
CA ASN A 136 5.10 -32.00 -3.20
C ASN A 136 3.85 -31.13 -3.36
N ALA A 137 3.10 -30.88 -2.29
CA ALA A 137 1.96 -29.97 -2.29
C ALA A 137 2.38 -28.54 -2.64
N TRP A 138 3.43 -28.02 -2.01
CA TRP A 138 3.96 -26.68 -2.30
C TRP A 138 4.57 -26.56 -3.70
N ALA A 139 5.27 -27.59 -4.18
CA ALA A 139 5.77 -27.64 -5.53
C ALA A 139 4.64 -27.62 -6.56
N ALA A 140 3.56 -28.36 -6.32
CA ALA A 140 2.36 -28.33 -7.16
C ALA A 140 1.65 -26.97 -7.11
N ALA A 141 1.56 -26.34 -5.93
CA ALA A 141 0.97 -25.00 -5.78
C ALA A 141 1.78 -23.95 -6.55
N TYR A 142 3.11 -24.01 -6.44
CA TYR A 142 4.01 -23.13 -7.17
C TYR A 142 3.77 -23.23 -8.69
N TRP A 143 3.77 -24.45 -9.23
CA TRP A 143 3.58 -24.63 -10.67
C TRP A 143 2.18 -24.26 -11.15
N ASN A 144 1.13 -24.48 -10.35
CA ASN A 144 -0.21 -23.99 -10.67
C ASN A 144 -0.22 -22.46 -10.83
N LEU A 145 0.35 -21.71 -9.87
CA LEU A 145 0.44 -20.26 -9.97
C LEU A 145 1.37 -19.81 -11.11
N ALA A 146 2.51 -20.48 -11.30
CA ALA A 146 3.45 -20.16 -12.36
C ALA A 146 2.81 -20.27 -13.75
N HIS A 147 2.01 -21.31 -14.00
CA HIS A 147 1.32 -21.47 -15.29
C HIS A 147 0.20 -20.46 -15.50
N ILE A 148 -0.52 -20.04 -14.44
CA ILE A 148 -1.47 -18.92 -14.54
C ILE A 148 -0.76 -17.66 -15.07
N PHE A 149 0.43 -17.34 -14.54
CA PHE A 149 1.22 -16.22 -15.03
C PHE A 149 1.77 -16.45 -16.44
N ILE A 150 2.39 -17.61 -16.70
CA ILE A 150 2.98 -17.94 -18.01
C ILE A 150 1.93 -17.85 -19.12
N ASP A 151 0.73 -18.38 -18.90
CA ASP A 151 -0.33 -18.35 -19.91
C ASP A 151 -0.86 -16.94 -20.12
N ARG A 152 -1.03 -16.15 -19.05
CA ARG A 152 -1.47 -14.76 -19.19
C ARG A 152 -0.41 -13.88 -19.86
N GLU A 153 0.86 -14.04 -19.49
CA GLU A 153 1.99 -13.37 -20.12
C GLU A 153 2.13 -13.75 -21.60
N ARG A 154 1.88 -15.01 -21.96
CA ARG A 154 1.86 -15.46 -23.35
C ARG A 154 0.82 -14.69 -24.16
N GLN A 155 -0.41 -14.57 -23.66
CA GLN A 155 -1.47 -13.79 -24.32
C GLN A 155 -1.07 -12.32 -24.49
N LEU A 156 -0.45 -11.72 -23.48
CA LEU A 156 0.04 -10.35 -23.54
C LEU A 156 1.17 -10.17 -24.56
N TYR A 157 2.07 -11.14 -24.68
CA TYR A 157 3.13 -11.14 -25.69
C TYR A 157 2.59 -11.36 -27.11
N GLU A 158 1.57 -12.18 -27.29
CA GLU A 158 0.90 -12.41 -28.59
C GLU A 158 0.18 -11.15 -29.09
N ALA A 159 -0.36 -10.34 -28.18
CA ALA A 159 -0.99 -9.06 -28.51
C ALA A 159 0.00 -7.92 -28.75
N ALA A 160 1.30 -8.12 -28.48
CA ALA A 160 2.32 -7.07 -28.58
C ALA A 160 2.95 -6.99 -29.98
N GLN A 161 3.16 -5.77 -30.49
CA GLN A 161 3.80 -5.53 -31.78
C GLN A 161 5.26 -6.04 -31.81
N TRP A 162 5.94 -6.00 -30.68
CA TRP A 162 7.25 -6.62 -30.49
C TRP A 162 7.37 -7.20 -29.08
N ILE A 163 8.29 -8.15 -28.93
CA ILE A 163 8.60 -8.80 -27.66
C ILE A 163 10.04 -8.48 -27.26
N GLY A 164 10.26 -8.16 -25.99
CA GLY A 164 11.56 -7.76 -25.48
C GLY A 164 11.84 -6.29 -25.77
N TRP A 165 13.04 -6.00 -26.24
CA TRP A 165 13.56 -4.64 -26.36
C TRP A 165 13.66 -4.23 -27.82
N ARG A 166 13.16 -3.03 -28.14
CA ARG A 166 13.29 -2.39 -29.45
C ARG A 166 14.13 -1.13 -29.32
N ASP A 167 14.97 -0.88 -30.31
CA ASP A 167 15.83 0.30 -30.35
C ASP A 167 15.04 1.56 -30.68
N PHE A 168 15.19 2.58 -29.84
CA PHE A 168 14.67 3.93 -30.01
C PHE A 168 15.82 4.94 -29.94
N VAL A 169 15.53 6.15 -30.39
CA VAL A 169 16.40 7.32 -30.25
C VAL A 169 15.61 8.42 -29.53
N VAL A 170 16.28 9.13 -28.62
CA VAL A 170 15.70 10.34 -28.00
C VAL A 170 15.67 11.45 -29.05
N ALA A 171 14.52 11.64 -29.67
CA ALA A 171 14.31 12.64 -30.71
C ALA A 171 14.21 14.06 -30.14
N ARG A 172 13.72 14.21 -28.90
CA ARG A 172 13.59 15.52 -28.24
C ARG A 172 13.58 15.39 -26.71
N LYS A 173 14.16 16.37 -26.01
CA LYS A 173 14.19 16.48 -24.53
C LYS A 173 13.67 17.85 -24.08
N VAL A 174 12.57 17.88 -23.34
CA VAL A 174 11.88 19.12 -22.93
C VAL A 174 11.79 19.22 -21.41
N LYS A 175 12.30 20.30 -20.83
CA LYS A 175 12.13 20.56 -19.39
C LYS A 175 10.72 21.10 -19.13
N GLU A 176 9.88 20.30 -18.47
CA GLU A 176 8.48 20.65 -18.17
C GLU A 176 8.34 21.39 -16.83
N SER A 177 9.26 21.14 -15.89
CA SER A 177 9.35 21.87 -14.61
C SER A 177 10.77 21.74 -14.03
N ASP A 178 11.01 22.29 -12.85
CA ASP A 178 12.30 22.13 -12.17
C ASP A 178 12.65 20.68 -11.82
N GLU A 179 11.65 19.79 -11.73
CA GLU A 179 11.84 18.39 -11.39
C GLU A 179 11.48 17.44 -12.53
N ILE A 180 10.68 17.85 -13.53
CA ILE A 180 10.15 16.95 -14.57
C ILE A 180 10.72 17.31 -15.95
N THR A 181 11.16 16.30 -16.68
CA THR A 181 11.64 16.43 -18.07
C THR A 181 11.00 15.36 -18.94
N SER A 182 10.47 15.77 -20.09
CA SER A 182 9.89 14.89 -21.10
C SER A 182 10.91 14.46 -22.13
N PHE A 183 10.82 13.19 -22.53
CA PHE A 183 11.64 12.58 -23.57
C PHE A 183 10.72 12.06 -24.66
N TYR A 184 10.98 12.46 -25.90
CA TYR A 184 10.29 11.99 -27.09
C TYR A 184 11.15 10.90 -27.71
N LEU A 185 10.62 9.69 -27.76
CA LEU A 185 11.32 8.48 -28.18
C LEU A 185 10.77 8.08 -29.55
N ARG A 186 11.64 8.04 -30.56
CA ARG A 186 11.29 7.60 -31.92
C ARG A 186 11.95 6.25 -32.22
N PRO A 187 11.26 5.27 -32.83
CA PRO A 187 11.86 3.99 -33.17
C PRO A 187 13.01 4.20 -34.16
N LYS A 188 14.14 3.55 -33.91
CA LYS A 188 15.37 3.70 -34.71
C LYS A 188 15.21 3.09 -36.12
N ASP A 189 14.37 2.07 -36.24
CA ASP A 189 14.06 1.37 -37.50
C ASP A 189 13.09 2.14 -38.42
N GLY A 190 12.54 3.28 -37.96
CA GLY A 190 11.59 4.10 -38.73
C GLY A 190 10.22 3.47 -38.95
N LYS A 191 9.94 2.28 -38.40
CA LYS A 191 8.62 1.63 -38.55
C LYS A 191 7.61 2.27 -37.58
N PRO A 192 6.34 2.39 -37.98
CA PRO A 192 5.32 3.03 -37.16
C PRO A 192 5.06 2.27 -35.85
N LEU A 193 4.60 3.02 -34.86
CA LEU A 193 4.17 2.51 -33.56
C LEU A 193 2.68 2.20 -33.59
N ASP A 194 2.31 1.03 -33.07
CA ASP A 194 0.91 0.69 -32.88
C ASP A 194 0.27 1.57 -31.80
N PRO A 195 -1.04 1.86 -31.91
CA PRO A 195 -1.74 2.64 -30.89
C PRO A 195 -1.74 1.89 -29.55
N TYR A 196 -1.40 2.61 -28.49
CA TYR A 196 -1.54 2.15 -27.10
C TYR A 196 -2.80 2.74 -26.48
N ARG A 197 -3.21 2.21 -25.33
CA ARG A 197 -4.34 2.76 -24.57
C ARG A 197 -3.86 3.87 -23.62
N PRO A 198 -4.47 5.08 -23.62
CA PRO A 198 -4.02 6.19 -22.80
C PRO A 198 -4.06 5.85 -21.31
N GLY A 199 -2.89 5.84 -20.66
CA GLY A 199 -2.71 5.38 -19.28
C GLY A 199 -1.65 4.28 -19.15
N GLN A 200 -1.43 3.50 -20.21
CA GLN A 200 -0.38 2.47 -20.26
C GLN A 200 1.03 3.07 -20.11
N TYR A 201 1.96 2.20 -19.75
CA TYR A 201 3.37 2.53 -19.51
C TYR A 201 4.31 1.72 -20.40
N ILE A 202 5.52 2.25 -20.58
CA ILE A 202 6.64 1.54 -21.19
C ILE A 202 7.77 1.33 -20.18
N SER A 203 8.55 0.28 -20.40
CA SER A 203 9.84 0.11 -19.72
C SER A 203 10.96 0.59 -20.64
N VAL A 204 11.97 1.22 -20.05
CA VAL A 204 13.19 1.65 -20.75
C VAL A 204 14.41 1.01 -20.14
N GLN A 205 15.41 0.64 -20.94
CA GLN A 205 16.71 0.16 -20.47
C GLN A 205 17.87 0.91 -21.12
N LYS A 206 18.98 1.03 -20.38
CA LYS A 206 20.25 1.59 -20.86
C LYS A 206 21.42 0.89 -20.18
N PHE A 207 22.48 0.63 -20.92
CA PHE A 207 23.73 0.13 -20.34
C PHE A 207 24.40 1.20 -19.47
N VAL A 208 24.85 0.82 -18.27
CA VAL A 208 25.53 1.71 -17.33
C VAL A 208 26.97 1.23 -17.16
N PRO A 209 27.94 1.88 -17.85
CA PRO A 209 29.33 1.45 -17.87
C PRO A 209 29.96 1.31 -16.48
N GLU A 210 29.62 2.21 -15.55
CA GLU A 210 30.17 2.25 -14.19
C GLU A 210 29.83 1.00 -13.36
N LEU A 211 28.77 0.27 -13.75
CA LEU A 211 28.32 -0.93 -13.06
C LEU A 211 28.55 -2.21 -13.89
N GLY A 212 29.02 -2.09 -15.13
CA GLY A 212 29.26 -3.23 -16.02
C GLY A 212 28.01 -4.04 -16.36
N ILE A 213 26.81 -3.47 -16.18
CA ILE A 213 25.53 -4.15 -16.37
C ILE A 213 24.62 -3.34 -17.29
N TYR A 214 23.80 -4.03 -18.08
CA TYR A 214 22.62 -3.40 -18.65
C TYR A 214 21.72 -3.03 -17.48
N GLN A 215 21.53 -1.73 -17.21
CA GLN A 215 20.42 -1.32 -16.38
C GLN A 215 19.16 -1.40 -17.22
N SER A 216 18.71 -2.64 -17.43
CA SER A 216 17.28 -2.94 -17.51
C SER A 216 16.72 -2.52 -16.17
N ARG A 217 15.76 -1.62 -16.24
CA ARG A 217 15.41 -0.79 -15.12
C ARG A 217 14.48 -1.60 -14.21
N THR A 218 14.98 -2.59 -13.48
CA THR A 218 14.27 -3.07 -12.28
C THR A 218 14.85 -2.41 -11.02
N VAL A 219 15.91 -1.61 -11.17
CA VAL A 219 16.74 -1.09 -10.09
C VAL A 219 16.11 0.04 -9.24
N CYS A 220 14.93 0.57 -9.56
CA CYS A 220 14.17 1.46 -8.67
C CYS A 220 12.67 1.48 -9.05
N CYS A 221 11.76 1.88 -8.14
CA CYS A 221 10.31 2.02 -8.37
C CYS A 221 9.87 3.00 -9.49
N LEU A 222 10.68 3.30 -10.51
CA LEU A 222 10.39 4.35 -11.50
C LEU A 222 10.77 3.94 -12.91
N SER A 223 10.52 2.69 -13.26
CA SER A 223 10.99 2.11 -14.51
C SER A 223 9.96 1.93 -15.58
N MET A 224 8.72 1.91 -15.12
CA MET A 224 7.55 1.99 -15.93
C MET A 224 7.25 3.48 -15.97
N TYR A 225 7.35 4.04 -17.17
CA TYR A 225 6.91 5.39 -17.40
C TYR A 225 5.61 5.35 -18.15
N SER A 226 4.58 5.88 -17.51
CA SER A 226 3.33 6.15 -18.20
C SER A 226 3.63 6.98 -19.44
N LEU A 227 3.09 6.53 -20.55
CA LEU A 227 3.09 7.30 -21.77
C LEU A 227 2.30 8.57 -21.47
N SER A 228 2.91 9.71 -21.75
CA SER A 228 2.42 11.01 -21.32
C SER A 228 1.94 11.86 -22.49
N ASP A 229 1.53 11.25 -23.60
CA ASP A 229 0.88 11.94 -24.71
C ASP A 229 -0.27 11.09 -25.25
N ALA A 230 -1.04 11.58 -26.21
CA ALA A 230 -1.98 10.73 -26.91
C ALA A 230 -1.24 9.71 -27.81
N PRO A 231 -1.86 8.58 -28.17
CA PRO A 231 -1.30 7.65 -29.15
C PRO A 231 -0.87 8.35 -30.43
N ASN A 232 0.37 8.10 -30.84
CA ASN A 232 1.04 8.71 -31.98
C ASN A 232 1.91 7.65 -32.67
N PRO A 233 1.80 7.47 -34.00
CA PRO A 233 2.55 6.45 -34.73
C PRO A 233 4.05 6.77 -34.87
N GLU A 234 4.48 8.01 -34.61
CA GLU A 234 5.85 8.46 -34.82
C GLU A 234 6.72 8.40 -33.55
N TYR A 235 6.12 8.62 -32.37
CA TYR A 235 6.89 8.69 -31.13
C TYR A 235 6.09 8.26 -29.90
N PHE A 236 6.84 7.81 -28.89
CA PHE A 236 6.37 7.78 -27.51
C PHE A 236 6.88 8.98 -26.74
N ARG A 237 6.07 9.48 -25.80
CA ARG A 237 6.51 10.51 -24.85
C ARG A 237 6.45 9.96 -23.45
N ILE A 238 7.55 10.07 -22.72
CA ILE A 238 7.60 9.81 -21.28
C ILE A 238 7.97 11.11 -20.57
N SER A 239 7.48 11.30 -19.34
CA SER A 239 7.87 12.46 -18.53
C SER A 239 8.37 12.01 -17.17
N VAL A 240 9.62 12.36 -16.89
CA VAL A 240 10.39 11.77 -15.80
C VAL A 240 10.63 12.81 -14.73
N LYS A 241 10.15 12.54 -13.51
CA LYS A 241 10.54 13.29 -12.32
C LYS A 241 11.93 12.87 -11.85
N ARG A 242 12.80 13.84 -11.61
CA ARG A 242 14.08 13.67 -10.94
C ARG A 242 13.84 13.42 -9.47
N GLU A 243 14.27 12.26 -8.98
CA GLU A 243 14.19 11.96 -7.55
C GLU A 243 15.50 12.36 -6.86
N PRO A 244 15.44 13.16 -5.77
CA PRO A 244 16.58 13.36 -4.92
C PRO A 244 16.88 12.01 -4.23
N GLY A 245 18.08 11.45 -4.44
CA GLY A 245 18.46 10.17 -3.82
C GLY A 245 18.17 10.18 -2.31
N VAL A 246 17.71 9.05 -1.76
CA VAL A 246 17.37 8.97 -0.34
C VAL A 246 18.67 9.00 0.48
N ARG A 247 18.93 10.07 1.22
CA ARG A 247 19.95 10.04 2.29
C ARG A 247 19.29 9.49 3.55
N THR A 248 19.60 8.25 3.91
CA THR A 248 19.22 7.68 5.22
C THR A 248 20.01 8.40 6.31
N VAL A 249 19.31 9.15 7.15
CA VAL A 249 19.86 9.73 8.39
C VAL A 249 19.58 8.72 9.49
N THR A 250 20.62 8.28 10.19
CA THR A 250 20.44 7.38 11.33
C THR A 250 19.77 8.12 12.50
N PRO A 251 19.09 7.44 13.44
CA PRO A 251 18.34 8.08 14.54
C PRO A 251 19.17 9.04 15.43
N ASN A 252 20.49 8.95 15.38
CA ASN A 252 21.48 9.77 16.06
C ASN A 252 21.98 10.96 15.22
N GLY A 253 21.35 11.28 14.10
CA GLY A 253 21.65 12.48 13.30
C GLY A 253 22.92 12.40 12.45
N SER A 254 23.67 11.29 12.50
CA SER A 254 24.78 11.05 11.58
C SER A 254 24.29 10.65 10.19
N THR A 255 24.93 11.22 9.17
CA THR A 255 24.81 10.75 7.79
C THR A 255 25.72 9.55 7.65
N ASP A 256 25.15 8.36 7.52
CA ASP A 256 25.92 7.16 7.25
C ASP A 256 26.39 7.23 5.78
N ALA A 257 27.68 7.52 5.56
CA ALA A 257 28.27 7.63 4.23
C ALA A 257 28.29 6.29 3.48
N ALA A 258 28.22 5.15 4.21
CA ALA A 258 28.07 3.83 3.62
C ALA A 258 26.60 3.52 3.27
N GLN A 259 25.65 4.16 3.96
CA GLN A 259 24.24 4.28 3.56
C GLN A 259 23.93 5.64 2.91
N ALA A 260 24.83 6.16 2.08
CA ALA A 260 24.43 7.11 1.04
C ALA A 260 23.51 6.33 0.08
N ALA A 261 22.24 6.13 0.47
CA ALA A 261 21.30 5.33 -0.29
C ALA A 261 21.23 5.93 -1.69
N HIS A 262 21.72 5.10 -2.61
CA HIS A 262 22.31 5.51 -3.87
C HIS A 262 21.40 6.46 -4.68
N PRO A 263 21.98 7.40 -5.47
CA PRO A 263 21.22 8.37 -6.27
C PRO A 263 20.13 7.63 -7.02
N ALA A 264 18.93 8.19 -7.16
CA ALA A 264 17.87 7.56 -7.94
C ALA A 264 18.35 7.38 -9.39
N TRP A 265 19.00 6.25 -9.67
CA TRP A 265 20.05 6.18 -10.70
C TRP A 265 19.47 6.56 -12.02
N MET A 266 18.36 5.94 -12.43
CA MET A 266 17.90 6.17 -13.78
C MET A 266 17.08 7.47 -13.97
N SER A 267 16.37 7.98 -12.96
CA SER A 267 15.78 9.33 -13.12
C SER A 267 16.86 10.40 -13.18
N ASN A 268 17.91 10.29 -12.37
CA ASN A 268 19.07 11.17 -12.44
C ASN A 268 19.91 10.92 -13.71
N LEU A 269 20.09 9.68 -14.16
CA LEU A 269 20.83 9.29 -15.37
C LEU A 269 20.14 9.83 -16.62
N LEU A 270 18.82 9.67 -16.74
CA LEU A 270 18.06 10.23 -17.85
C LEU A 270 18.17 11.76 -17.87
N HIS A 271 18.05 12.40 -16.69
CA HIS A 271 18.18 13.85 -16.60
C HIS A 271 19.60 14.34 -16.94
N ALA A 272 20.63 13.67 -16.43
CA ALA A 272 22.01 14.14 -16.48
C ALA A 272 22.79 13.68 -17.73
N THR A 273 22.53 12.47 -18.23
CA THR A 273 23.40 11.83 -19.24
C THR A 273 22.70 11.52 -20.55
N VAL A 274 21.37 11.43 -20.57
CA VAL A 274 20.64 11.17 -21.82
C VAL A 274 20.34 12.47 -22.53
N ASN A 275 20.81 12.58 -23.75
CA ASN A 275 20.66 13.73 -24.63
C ASN A 275 19.89 13.36 -25.90
N GLU A 276 19.48 14.38 -26.67
CA GLU A 276 18.89 14.16 -27.98
C GLU A 276 19.89 13.46 -28.91
N GLY A 277 19.43 12.47 -29.66
CA GLY A 277 20.25 11.60 -30.51
C GLY A 277 20.74 10.32 -29.83
N ASP A 278 20.65 10.22 -28.49
CA ASP A 278 21.10 9.01 -27.78
C ASP A 278 20.18 7.81 -28.06
N PRO A 279 20.76 6.60 -28.19
CA PRO A 279 19.99 5.38 -28.26
C PRO A 279 19.41 5.01 -26.89
N ILE A 280 18.21 4.45 -26.90
CA ILE A 280 17.54 3.89 -25.73
C ILE A 280 16.69 2.70 -26.15
N GLU A 281 16.65 1.66 -25.33
CA GLU A 281 15.88 0.46 -25.61
C GLU A 281 14.55 0.51 -24.87
N VAL A 282 13.47 0.13 -25.56
CA VAL A 282 12.09 0.30 -25.09
C VAL A 282 11.31 -1.02 -25.24
N ALA A 283 10.61 -1.41 -24.17
CA ALA A 283 9.66 -2.52 -24.20
C ALA A 283 8.29 -2.06 -24.73
N PHE A 284 7.49 -3.01 -25.23
CA PHE A 284 6.13 -2.73 -25.68
C PHE A 284 5.26 -2.12 -24.57
N PRO A 285 4.30 -1.22 -24.88
CA PRO A 285 3.39 -0.67 -23.89
C PRO A 285 2.52 -1.73 -23.22
N PHE A 286 2.49 -1.74 -21.89
CA PHE A 286 1.63 -2.62 -21.09
C PHE A 286 0.93 -1.81 -19.99
N GLY A 287 -0.05 -2.43 -19.33
CA GLY A 287 -0.77 -1.84 -18.20
C GLY A 287 -2.28 -2.00 -18.35
N GLU A 288 -2.93 -2.15 -17.20
CA GLU A 288 -4.38 -2.26 -17.05
C GLU A 288 -5.07 -0.92 -16.71
N PHE A 289 -4.29 0.11 -16.35
CA PHE A 289 -4.81 1.43 -16.08
C PHE A 289 -4.88 2.24 -17.38
N PHE A 290 -6.07 2.30 -17.98
CA PHE A 290 -6.29 3.08 -19.18
C PHE A 290 -7.69 3.66 -19.25
N LEU A 291 -7.83 4.70 -20.07
CA LEU A 291 -9.11 5.36 -20.34
C LEU A 291 -10.11 4.36 -20.97
N ASP A 292 -11.33 4.36 -20.46
CA ASP A 292 -12.42 3.53 -20.99
C ASP A 292 -13.02 4.13 -22.27
N ASP A 293 -13.67 3.28 -23.06
CA ASP A 293 -14.29 3.68 -24.33
C ASP A 293 -15.69 4.31 -24.14
N SER A 294 -16.09 4.59 -22.90
CA SER A 294 -17.42 5.15 -22.60
C SER A 294 -17.51 6.65 -22.91
N SER A 295 -18.75 7.14 -23.08
CA SER A 295 -19.07 8.56 -23.22
C SER A 295 -19.37 9.26 -21.88
N ALA A 296 -19.26 8.55 -20.75
CA ALA A 296 -19.57 9.08 -19.43
C ALA A 296 -18.66 10.25 -19.07
N PRO A 297 -18.99 11.18 -18.16
CA PRO A 297 -18.03 12.19 -17.71
C PRO A 297 -16.75 11.56 -17.13
N VAL A 298 -15.61 12.24 -17.25
CA VAL A 298 -14.33 11.77 -16.70
C VAL A 298 -13.70 12.78 -15.77
N VAL A 299 -13.20 12.29 -14.62
CA VAL A 299 -12.54 13.09 -13.60
C VAL A 299 -11.11 12.58 -13.41
N LEU A 300 -10.15 13.38 -13.86
CA LEU A 300 -8.72 13.09 -13.82
C LEU A 300 -8.09 13.78 -12.60
N ILE A 301 -7.70 13.01 -11.58
CA ILE A 301 -7.18 13.52 -10.31
C ILE A 301 -5.72 13.10 -10.15
N SER A 302 -4.79 14.07 -10.21
CA SER A 302 -3.35 13.79 -10.12
C SER A 302 -2.66 14.55 -8.99
N ALA A 303 -1.54 13.98 -8.52
CA ALA A 303 -0.58 14.67 -7.67
C ALA A 303 0.86 14.44 -8.16
N GLY A 304 1.63 15.53 -8.27
CA GLY A 304 3.03 15.48 -8.70
C GLY A 304 3.18 14.82 -10.08
N VAL A 305 4.14 13.88 -10.22
CA VAL A 305 4.40 13.16 -11.49
C VAL A 305 3.27 12.20 -11.91
N GLY A 306 2.32 11.92 -11.02
CA GLY A 306 1.13 11.12 -11.34
C GLY A 306 0.23 11.75 -12.40
N LEU A 307 0.49 12.98 -12.84
CA LEU A 307 -0.22 13.55 -13.99
C LEU A 307 0.11 12.88 -15.33
N THR A 308 1.18 12.10 -15.40
CA THR A 308 1.69 11.55 -16.67
C THR A 308 0.73 10.62 -17.41
N PRO A 309 0.10 9.60 -16.81
CA PRO A 309 -0.94 8.86 -17.52
C PRO A 309 -2.17 9.73 -17.79
N LEU A 310 -2.51 10.66 -16.90
CA LEU A 310 -3.71 11.47 -17.03
C LEU A 310 -3.59 12.51 -18.16
N ILE A 311 -2.40 13.04 -18.42
CA ILE A 311 -2.19 13.96 -19.54
C ILE A 311 -2.30 13.22 -20.89
N ALA A 312 -1.92 11.95 -20.95
CA ALA A 312 -2.19 11.11 -22.12
C ALA A 312 -3.69 10.92 -22.36
N MET A 313 -4.45 10.65 -21.28
CA MET A 313 -5.91 10.58 -21.33
C MET A 313 -6.50 11.93 -21.80
N LEU A 314 -6.10 13.04 -21.17
CA LEU A 314 -6.57 14.39 -21.54
C LEU A 314 -6.29 14.69 -23.02
N ASN A 315 -5.05 14.47 -23.47
CA ASN A 315 -4.67 14.74 -24.86
C ASN A 315 -5.47 13.87 -25.84
N THR A 316 -5.81 12.64 -25.47
CA THR A 316 -6.62 11.75 -26.32
C THR A 316 -8.08 12.20 -26.39
N LEU A 317 -8.65 12.57 -25.23
CA LEU A 317 -10.03 13.04 -25.11
C LEU A 317 -10.30 14.35 -25.86
N VAL A 318 -9.29 15.21 -25.97
CA VAL A 318 -9.45 16.52 -26.62
C VAL A 318 -9.21 16.50 -28.14
N LYS A 319 -8.71 15.40 -28.71
CA LYS A 319 -8.60 15.24 -30.17
C LYS A 319 -9.97 15.39 -30.85
N ALA A 320 -9.96 15.80 -32.13
CA ALA A 320 -11.17 16.05 -32.89
C ALA A 320 -12.05 14.80 -33.08
N ASP A 321 -11.41 13.64 -33.21
CA ASP A 321 -12.00 12.30 -33.29
C ASP A 321 -12.18 11.62 -31.92
N GLY A 322 -11.78 12.30 -30.83
CA GLY A 322 -11.93 11.80 -29.47
C GLY A 322 -13.39 11.71 -29.01
N PRO A 323 -13.69 10.86 -28.02
CA PRO A 323 -15.04 10.72 -27.49
C PRO A 323 -15.52 12.06 -26.90
N LYS A 324 -16.74 12.46 -27.28
CA LYS A 324 -17.37 13.70 -26.80
C LYS A 324 -17.94 13.49 -25.40
N ARG A 325 -17.08 13.57 -24.39
CA ARG A 325 -17.44 13.51 -22.97
C ARG A 325 -16.93 14.73 -22.21
N GLU A 326 -17.58 15.06 -21.10
CA GLU A 326 -17.15 16.12 -20.20
C GLU A 326 -15.89 15.71 -19.44
N ILE A 327 -14.95 16.64 -19.26
CA ILE A 327 -13.62 16.38 -18.73
C ILE A 327 -13.35 17.31 -17.55
N SER A 328 -13.01 16.73 -16.41
CA SER A 328 -12.57 17.44 -15.22
C SER A 328 -11.11 17.12 -14.93
N TRP A 329 -10.27 18.14 -14.84
CA TRP A 329 -8.85 18.05 -14.52
C TRP A 329 -8.59 18.60 -13.12
N VAL A 330 -8.16 17.76 -12.20
CA VAL A 330 -7.79 18.15 -10.84
C VAL A 330 -6.33 17.82 -10.60
N GLN A 331 -5.51 18.82 -10.31
CA GLN A 331 -4.06 18.64 -10.18
C GLN A 331 -3.54 19.23 -8.89
N ALA A 332 -2.87 18.40 -8.08
CA ALA A 332 -2.20 18.82 -6.87
C ALA A 332 -0.69 18.98 -7.11
N VAL A 333 -0.18 20.18 -6.84
CA VAL A 333 1.22 20.53 -7.01
C VAL A 333 1.77 21.27 -5.81
N ARG A 334 3.10 21.27 -5.65
CA ARG A 334 3.74 21.95 -4.51
C ARG A 334 3.70 23.46 -4.70
N ASN A 335 4.16 23.92 -5.85
CA ASN A 335 4.28 25.32 -6.23
C ASN A 335 4.46 25.45 -7.74
N GLU A 336 4.54 26.69 -8.22
CA GLU A 336 4.71 27.08 -9.62
C GLU A 336 5.95 26.48 -10.29
N ARG A 337 7.04 26.30 -9.53
CA ARG A 337 8.31 25.80 -10.07
C ARG A 337 8.28 24.34 -10.47
N VAL A 338 7.40 23.56 -9.85
CA VAL A 338 7.24 22.12 -10.11
C VAL A 338 5.95 21.78 -10.86
N HIS A 339 5.22 22.80 -11.32
CA HIS A 339 3.97 22.63 -12.08
C HIS A 339 4.25 22.28 -13.55
N ALA A 340 4.53 21.01 -13.80
CA ALA A 340 4.68 20.48 -15.17
C ALA A 340 3.37 20.59 -15.97
N PHE A 341 3.49 20.87 -17.27
CA PHE A 341 2.39 20.99 -18.23
C PHE A 341 1.37 22.12 -17.96
N LYS A 342 1.70 23.10 -17.11
CA LYS A 342 0.81 24.24 -16.78
C LYS A 342 0.23 24.92 -18.03
N ASP A 343 1.09 25.37 -18.93
CA ASP A 343 0.66 26.12 -20.12
C ASP A 343 -0.09 25.23 -21.12
N HIS A 344 0.24 23.93 -21.17
CA HIS A 344 -0.42 22.97 -22.04
C HIS A 344 -1.87 22.72 -21.61
N VAL A 345 -2.10 22.47 -20.31
CA VAL A 345 -3.45 22.32 -19.75
C VAL A 345 -4.24 23.61 -19.88
N ALA A 346 -3.62 24.77 -19.64
CA ALA A 346 -4.27 26.07 -19.80
C ALA A 346 -4.75 26.31 -21.24
N ARG A 347 -3.92 25.97 -22.25
CA ARG A 347 -4.32 26.04 -23.66
C ARG A 347 -5.48 25.10 -23.99
N ILE A 348 -5.44 23.86 -23.51
CA ILE A 348 -6.54 22.90 -23.73
C ILE A 348 -7.85 23.42 -23.12
N ARG A 349 -7.79 23.94 -21.88
CA ARG A 349 -8.96 24.53 -21.22
C ARG A 349 -9.53 25.71 -22.02
N ALA A 350 -8.66 26.59 -22.53
CA ALA A 350 -9.09 27.74 -23.33
C ALA A 350 -9.68 27.34 -24.69
N ALA A 351 -9.19 26.27 -25.30
CA ALA A 351 -9.70 25.75 -26.58
C ALA A 351 -11.03 24.98 -26.43
N HIS A 352 -11.34 24.48 -25.23
CA HIS A 352 -12.52 23.66 -24.96
C HIS A 352 -13.25 24.07 -23.67
N PRO A 353 -13.65 25.35 -23.51
CA PRO A 353 -14.18 25.87 -22.24
C PRO A 353 -15.47 25.18 -21.79
N ASP A 354 -16.31 24.73 -22.72
CA ASP A 354 -17.57 24.05 -22.40
C ASP A 354 -17.39 22.58 -22.00
N ARG A 355 -16.24 21.98 -22.33
CA ARG A 355 -15.97 20.55 -22.18
C ARG A 355 -14.91 20.24 -21.11
N VAL A 356 -13.95 21.14 -20.91
CA VAL A 356 -12.80 20.93 -20.02
C VAL A 356 -12.85 21.92 -18.86
N LYS A 357 -13.08 21.40 -17.66
CA LYS A 357 -12.95 22.17 -16.41
C LYS A 357 -11.68 21.76 -15.70
N ALA A 358 -10.94 22.72 -15.14
CA ALA A 358 -9.69 22.43 -14.43
C ALA A 358 -9.64 23.14 -13.07
N THR A 359 -9.08 22.45 -12.07
CA THR A 359 -8.80 22.99 -10.74
C THR A 359 -7.42 22.56 -10.28
N THR A 360 -6.55 23.54 -10.03
CA THR A 360 -5.16 23.37 -9.63
C THR A 360 -4.97 23.76 -8.16
N PHE A 361 -4.38 22.85 -7.38
CA PHE A 361 -4.05 23.06 -5.98
C PHE A 361 -2.56 23.31 -5.81
N TYR A 362 -2.18 24.42 -5.16
CA TYR A 362 -0.81 24.63 -4.68
C TYR A 362 -0.74 24.46 -3.17
N SER A 363 -0.03 23.42 -2.74
CA SER A 363 0.14 23.15 -1.30
C SER A 363 1.07 24.12 -0.58
N LYS A 364 2.07 24.68 -1.28
CA LYS A 364 3.05 25.64 -0.76
C LYS A 364 3.41 26.68 -1.85
N PRO A 365 2.47 27.55 -2.28
CA PRO A 365 2.74 28.56 -3.30
C PRO A 365 3.89 29.48 -2.90
N GLY A 366 4.75 29.86 -3.86
CA GLY A 366 5.78 30.87 -3.64
C GLY A 366 5.19 32.28 -3.52
N GLU A 367 6.00 33.26 -3.10
CA GLU A 367 5.57 34.66 -2.94
C GLU A 367 5.06 35.29 -4.26
N GLY A 368 5.60 34.85 -5.40
CA GLY A 368 5.19 35.32 -6.72
C GLY A 368 3.96 34.63 -7.31
N ALA A 369 3.42 33.57 -6.67
CA ALA A 369 2.30 32.81 -7.21
C ALA A 369 0.96 33.49 -6.90
N GLN A 370 0.13 33.67 -7.92
CA GLN A 370 -1.14 34.39 -7.84
C GLN A 370 -2.34 33.44 -7.84
N LEU A 371 -3.19 33.53 -6.82
CA LEU A 371 -4.47 32.83 -6.74
C LEU A 371 -5.40 33.27 -7.88
N GLY A 372 -6.06 32.31 -8.53
CA GLY A 372 -6.96 32.53 -9.68
C GLY A 372 -6.25 32.67 -11.02
N ARG A 373 -4.91 32.77 -11.03
CA ARG A 373 -4.09 32.82 -12.26
C ARG A 373 -3.15 31.62 -12.37
N ASP A 374 -2.34 31.39 -11.34
CA ASP A 374 -1.34 30.32 -11.34
C ASP A 374 -1.86 29.02 -10.72
N TYR A 375 -2.78 29.15 -9.77
CA TYR A 375 -3.45 28.06 -9.08
C TYR A 375 -4.83 28.53 -8.60
N ASP A 376 -5.75 27.59 -8.38
CA ASP A 376 -7.15 27.88 -8.03
C ASP A 376 -7.39 27.75 -6.53
N VAL A 377 -6.67 26.86 -5.85
CA VAL A 377 -6.85 26.60 -4.41
C VAL A 377 -5.51 26.48 -3.69
N LYS A 378 -5.37 27.17 -2.55
CA LYS A 378 -4.20 27.05 -1.66
C LYS A 378 -4.37 25.88 -0.68
N GLY A 379 -3.31 25.10 -0.50
CA GLY A 379 -3.21 24.00 0.46
C GLY A 379 -3.20 22.62 -0.20
N ARG A 380 -3.16 21.57 0.63
CA ARG A 380 -3.30 20.19 0.14
C ARG A 380 -4.68 20.01 -0.49
N LEU A 381 -4.73 19.19 -1.55
CA LEU A 381 -5.97 18.82 -2.21
C LEU A 381 -6.85 18.04 -1.23
N GLY A 382 -8.04 18.56 -0.98
CA GLY A 382 -9.13 17.87 -0.30
C GLY A 382 -10.37 17.94 -1.19
N LEU A 383 -11.09 16.82 -1.35
CA LEU A 383 -12.21 16.71 -2.28
C LEU A 383 -13.36 17.67 -1.95
N GLU A 384 -13.48 18.09 -0.69
CA GLU A 384 -14.41 19.12 -0.23
C GLU A 384 -14.12 20.52 -0.80
N LYS A 385 -12.88 20.77 -1.24
CA LYS A 385 -12.46 22.05 -1.84
C LYS A 385 -12.52 22.03 -3.36
N VAL A 386 -12.78 20.87 -3.97
CA VAL A 386 -12.98 20.77 -5.41
C VAL A 386 -14.40 21.22 -5.73
N PRO A 387 -14.62 22.17 -6.66
CA PRO A 387 -15.96 22.59 -7.04
C PRO A 387 -16.83 21.39 -7.44
N ARG A 388 -18.09 21.34 -7.00
CA ARG A 388 -18.96 20.17 -7.22
C ARG A 388 -19.17 19.86 -8.70
N ASP A 389 -19.19 20.88 -9.56
CA ASP A 389 -19.33 20.75 -11.02
C ASP A 389 -18.04 20.25 -11.70
N VAL A 390 -16.90 20.33 -11.01
CA VAL A 390 -15.62 19.71 -11.43
C VAL A 390 -15.53 18.28 -10.88
N LEU A 391 -15.82 18.07 -9.59
CA LEU A 391 -15.73 16.75 -8.98
C LEU A 391 -16.80 15.79 -9.50
N ARG A 392 -17.97 16.30 -9.88
CA ARG A 392 -19.10 15.55 -10.45
C ARG A 392 -19.55 14.34 -9.62
N PRO A 393 -19.67 14.45 -8.27
CA PRO A 393 -20.06 13.32 -7.44
C PRO A 393 -21.47 12.80 -7.75
N ASP A 394 -22.36 13.69 -8.21
CA ASP A 394 -23.76 13.37 -8.52
C ASP A 394 -23.94 12.76 -9.93
N ALA A 395 -22.89 12.75 -10.76
CA ALA A 395 -22.97 12.12 -12.07
C ALA A 395 -22.93 10.58 -11.90
N PRO A 396 -23.99 9.86 -12.31
CA PRO A 396 -24.17 8.45 -11.96
C PRO A 396 -23.13 7.54 -12.62
N ASP A 397 -22.64 7.91 -13.80
CA ASP A 397 -21.74 7.13 -14.65
C ASP A 397 -20.31 7.68 -14.70
N ALA A 398 -20.04 8.81 -14.04
CA ALA A 398 -18.73 9.45 -14.10
C ALA A 398 -17.59 8.50 -13.65
N GLN A 399 -16.52 8.49 -14.43
CA GLN A 399 -15.32 7.66 -14.23
C GLN A 399 -14.21 8.50 -13.61
N TYR A 400 -13.57 7.98 -12.57
CA TYR A 400 -12.55 8.66 -11.80
C TYR A 400 -11.20 7.98 -12.01
N TYR A 401 -10.21 8.73 -12.49
CA TYR A 401 -8.85 8.24 -12.68
C TYR A 401 -7.93 8.98 -11.72
N VAL A 402 -7.36 8.26 -10.76
CA VAL A 402 -6.55 8.83 -9.68
C VAL A 402 -5.11 8.32 -9.79
N CYS A 403 -4.14 9.22 -9.83
CA CYS A 403 -2.74 8.84 -9.93
C CYS A 403 -1.82 9.80 -9.15
N GLY A 404 -0.97 9.24 -8.29
CA GLY A 404 -0.07 10.04 -7.44
C GLY A 404 0.65 9.20 -6.39
N PRO A 405 1.17 9.84 -5.32
CA PRO A 405 1.71 9.11 -4.17
C PRO A 405 0.67 8.19 -3.54
N GLU A 406 1.11 7.11 -2.89
CA GLU A 406 0.23 6.08 -2.37
C GLU A 406 -0.81 6.61 -1.37
N GLU A 407 -0.36 7.39 -0.38
CA GLU A 407 -1.25 8.03 0.60
C GLU A 407 -2.27 8.94 -0.06
N PHE A 408 -1.86 9.69 -1.09
CA PHE A 408 -2.75 10.55 -1.85
C PHE A 408 -3.86 9.75 -2.54
N MET A 409 -3.51 8.65 -3.22
CA MET A 409 -4.50 7.81 -3.88
C MET A 409 -5.46 7.16 -2.88
N ALA A 410 -4.93 6.64 -1.76
CA ALA A 410 -5.75 6.05 -0.71
C ALA A 410 -6.75 7.07 -0.13
N ASP A 411 -6.30 8.30 0.11
CA ASP A 411 -7.15 9.40 0.60
C ASP A 411 -8.20 9.81 -0.43
N MET A 412 -7.84 9.92 -1.71
CA MET A 412 -8.79 10.26 -2.77
C MET A 412 -9.82 9.16 -2.99
N THR A 413 -9.40 7.89 -3.08
CA THR A 413 -10.32 6.76 -3.22
C THR A 413 -11.29 6.68 -2.04
N ARG A 414 -10.80 6.84 -0.80
CA ARG A 414 -11.65 6.86 0.39
C ARG A 414 -12.63 8.03 0.35
N GLY A 415 -12.16 9.24 0.08
CA GLY A 415 -13.00 10.43 0.06
C GLY A 415 -14.05 10.43 -1.04
N LEU A 416 -13.78 9.79 -2.19
CA LEU A 416 -14.76 9.57 -3.26
C LEU A 416 -15.84 8.58 -2.83
N LYS A 417 -15.46 7.47 -2.19
CA LYS A 417 -16.42 6.49 -1.64
C LYS A 417 -17.32 7.09 -0.56
N GLU A 418 -16.76 7.89 0.34
CA GLU A 418 -17.51 8.65 1.36
C GLU A 418 -18.54 9.61 0.75
N ARG A 419 -18.35 10.01 -0.52
CA ARG A 419 -19.27 10.85 -1.30
C ARG A 419 -20.24 10.04 -2.17
N GLY A 420 -20.30 8.73 -2.01
CA GLY A 420 -21.23 7.84 -2.73
C GLY A 420 -20.74 7.38 -4.11
N VAL A 421 -19.48 7.62 -4.46
CA VAL A 421 -18.91 7.09 -5.70
C VAL A 421 -18.66 5.60 -5.56
N ASP A 422 -19.22 4.82 -6.47
CA ASP A 422 -19.05 3.37 -6.50
C ASP A 422 -17.57 3.00 -6.78
N GLY A 423 -17.07 1.99 -6.07
CA GLY A 423 -15.67 1.59 -6.17
C GLY A 423 -15.25 1.11 -7.56
N SER A 424 -16.16 0.56 -8.36
CA SER A 424 -15.89 0.11 -9.74
C SER A 424 -15.62 1.27 -10.72
N ARG A 425 -16.01 2.50 -10.35
CA ARG A 425 -15.78 3.72 -11.14
C ARG A 425 -14.50 4.47 -10.75
N ILE A 426 -13.76 3.96 -9.76
CA ILE A 426 -12.53 4.59 -9.26
C ILE A 426 -11.34 3.75 -9.70
N HIS A 427 -10.65 4.23 -10.72
CA HIS A 427 -9.45 3.64 -11.29
C HIS A 427 -8.22 4.29 -10.65
N ALA A 428 -7.33 3.49 -10.06
CA ALA A 428 -6.11 4.01 -9.45
C ALA A 428 -4.87 3.18 -9.84
N GLU A 429 -3.81 3.88 -10.25
CA GLU A 429 -2.53 3.27 -10.62
C GLU A 429 -1.42 3.66 -9.64
N VAL A 430 -0.79 2.64 -9.05
CA VAL A 430 0.29 2.83 -8.08
C VAL A 430 1.64 2.64 -8.76
N PHE A 431 2.50 3.65 -8.68
CA PHE A 431 3.89 3.56 -9.16
C PHE A 431 4.75 2.57 -8.33
N GLU A 432 4.27 2.17 -7.14
CA GLU A 432 4.93 1.22 -6.24
C GLU A 432 4.10 -0.05 -6.01
N THR A 433 4.76 -1.21 -6.10
CA THR A 433 4.13 -2.54 -6.09
C THR A 433 3.91 -3.10 -4.67
N ALA A 434 4.37 -2.42 -3.61
CA ALA A 434 4.58 -3.03 -2.30
C ALA A 434 3.30 -3.18 -1.43
N ARG A 435 2.22 -2.43 -1.72
CA ARG A 435 1.03 -2.43 -0.86
C ARG A 435 -0.28 -2.87 -1.51
N LEU A 436 -0.36 -3.14 -2.81
CA LEU A 436 -1.66 -3.55 -3.39
C LEU A 436 -2.13 -4.94 -2.96
N VAL A 437 -1.20 -5.81 -2.57
CA VAL A 437 -1.51 -7.10 -1.92
C VAL A 437 -2.20 -6.91 -0.56
N CYS A 438 -2.15 -5.69 0.02
CA CYS A 438 -2.62 -5.39 1.37
C CYS A 438 -4.15 -5.33 1.51
N ASN A 439 -4.92 -5.18 0.42
CA ASN A 439 -6.39 -5.04 0.51
C ASN A 439 -7.17 -6.35 0.28
N ILE A 440 -6.52 -7.40 -0.20
CA ILE A 440 -7.19 -8.66 -0.58
C ILE A 440 -6.91 -9.80 0.41
N ALA A 441 -5.85 -9.72 1.22
CA ALA A 441 -5.43 -10.82 2.08
C ALA A 441 -4.97 -10.36 3.47
N ILE A 442 -5.92 -9.96 4.34
CA ILE A 442 -5.68 -10.00 5.80
C ILE A 442 -6.98 -10.40 6.54
N PRO A 443 -7.19 -11.69 6.83
CA PRO A 443 -7.83 -12.07 8.09
C PRO A 443 -6.80 -11.81 9.20
N HIS A 444 -7.08 -10.75 9.94
CA HIS A 444 -6.46 -10.24 11.16
C HIS A 444 -5.58 -11.21 11.98
N PHE A 445 -4.33 -10.81 12.25
CA PHE A 445 -3.64 -11.18 13.49
C PHE A 445 -4.19 -10.30 14.62
N ILE A 446 -5.28 -10.74 15.26
CA ILE A 446 -5.72 -10.19 16.54
C ILE A 446 -5.26 -11.17 17.64
N GLN A 447 -4.35 -10.72 18.49
CA GLN A 447 -4.25 -11.24 19.85
C GLN A 447 -5.54 -10.82 20.56
N SER A 448 -6.38 -11.77 20.94
CA SER A 448 -7.72 -11.50 21.48
C SER A 448 -7.67 -10.52 22.66
N ILE A 449 -8.29 -9.35 22.54
CA ILE A 449 -8.68 -8.49 23.67
C ILE A 449 -10.18 -8.72 23.87
N VAL A 450 -10.59 -9.15 25.07
CA VAL A 450 -12.00 -9.33 25.43
C VAL A 450 -12.42 -8.17 26.34
N LEU A 451 -13.19 -7.23 25.80
CA LEU A 451 -13.86 -6.19 26.57
C LEU A 451 -15.28 -6.67 26.90
N ARG A 452 -15.61 -6.82 28.18
CA ARG A 452 -16.99 -7.10 28.61
C ARG A 452 -17.66 -5.81 29.05
N THR A 453 -18.81 -5.51 28.47
CA THR A 453 -19.62 -4.35 28.83
C THR A 453 -20.74 -4.78 29.78
N SER A 454 -20.82 -4.20 30.97
CA SER A 454 -21.97 -4.37 31.86
C SER A 454 -22.85 -3.11 31.83
N TRP A 455 -24.15 -3.28 31.54
CA TRP A 455 -25.15 -2.24 31.74
C TRP A 455 -25.76 -2.40 33.14
N LYS A 456 -25.57 -1.40 34.02
CA LYS A 456 -26.42 -1.26 35.22
C LYS A 456 -27.53 -0.26 34.92
N THR A 457 -28.66 -0.76 34.46
CA THR A 457 -29.89 0.03 34.34
C THR A 457 -30.48 0.23 35.73
N THR A 458 -30.18 1.36 36.37
CA THR A 458 -31.06 1.85 37.44
C THR A 458 -32.12 2.72 36.77
N MET A 459 -33.25 2.11 36.42
CA MET A 459 -34.44 2.86 36.03
C MET A 459 -34.88 3.71 37.23
N THR A 460 -34.80 5.03 37.10
CA THR A 460 -35.65 5.93 37.87
C THR A 460 -36.50 6.68 36.85
N THR A 461 -37.79 6.36 36.85
CA THR A 461 -38.83 6.93 36.00
C THR A 461 -38.90 8.44 36.15
N ALA A 462 -39.06 9.13 35.03
CA ALA A 462 -39.17 10.58 34.94
C ALA A 462 -40.38 11.13 35.72
N ALA A 463 -40.15 12.22 36.45
CA ALA A 463 -41.16 13.23 36.76
C ALA A 463 -40.51 14.62 36.65
N SER A 464 -41.29 15.57 36.12
CA SER A 464 -41.00 16.93 35.64
C SER A 464 -40.07 17.84 36.47
N PRO A 465 -39.55 18.94 35.89
CA PRO A 465 -38.43 19.70 36.46
C PRO A 465 -38.91 20.71 37.50
N PRO A 466 -38.12 20.96 38.57
CA PRO A 466 -38.14 22.24 39.25
C PRO A 466 -36.87 23.02 38.94
N SER A 467 -37.09 24.26 38.51
CA SER A 467 -36.25 25.40 38.79
C SER A 467 -35.82 25.41 40.26
N ASP A 468 -34.51 25.40 40.53
CA ASP A 468 -33.96 26.33 41.52
C ASP A 468 -32.43 26.39 41.48
N SER A 469 -31.93 27.62 41.50
CA SER A 469 -30.57 27.95 41.86
C SER A 469 -30.29 27.52 43.30
N SER A 470 -29.41 26.55 43.51
CA SER A 470 -28.67 26.48 44.77
C SER A 470 -27.30 25.82 44.60
N SER A 471 -26.30 26.62 44.96
CA SER A 471 -24.92 26.24 45.18
C SER A 471 -24.76 25.00 46.06
N ARG A 472 -23.92 24.05 45.63
CA ARG A 472 -23.09 23.21 46.51
C ARG A 472 -21.65 23.38 46.05
N SER A 473 -20.92 24.29 46.67
CA SER A 473 -20.16 24.06 47.90
C SER A 473 -18.88 23.29 47.60
N THR A 474 -17.83 24.08 47.35
CA THR A 474 -16.44 23.71 47.53
C THR A 474 -16.23 23.28 48.99
N ASN A 475 -16.21 21.98 49.26
CA ASN A 475 -15.61 21.49 50.49
C ASN A 475 -14.09 21.46 50.30
N SER A 476 -13.47 22.48 50.86
CA SER A 476 -12.04 22.61 51.13
C SER A 476 -11.59 21.54 52.12
N THR A 477 -11.16 20.39 51.64
CA THR A 477 -10.08 19.55 52.22
C THR A 477 -9.65 18.55 51.14
N GLY A 478 -8.53 18.83 50.48
CA GLY A 478 -7.98 18.01 49.41
C GLY A 478 -7.40 16.69 49.90
N ARG A 479 -8.25 15.66 50.04
CA ARG A 479 -7.87 14.24 49.97
C ARG A 479 -9.01 13.45 49.37
N GLU A 480 -8.86 13.07 48.09
CA GLU A 480 -9.67 12.02 47.49
C GLU A 480 -9.60 10.77 48.38
N GLN A 481 -10.74 10.16 48.68
CA GLN A 481 -10.74 8.83 49.30
C GLN A 481 -9.98 7.87 48.38
N PRO A 482 -9.01 7.08 48.88
CA PRO A 482 -8.30 6.11 48.04
C PRO A 482 -9.31 5.08 47.51
N ARG A 483 -9.43 5.00 46.19
CA ARG A 483 -10.32 4.03 45.53
C ARG A 483 -9.94 2.60 45.96
N PRO A 484 -10.93 1.70 46.15
CA PRO A 484 -10.67 0.31 46.56
C PRO A 484 -9.74 -0.39 45.57
N ALA A 485 -8.84 -1.26 46.06
CA ALA A 485 -7.94 -2.05 45.22
C ALA A 485 -8.72 -2.82 44.14
N PHE A 486 -8.11 -3.07 42.97
CA PHE A 486 -8.75 -3.86 41.92
C PHE A 486 -9.20 -5.22 42.48
N SER A 487 -10.45 -5.60 42.21
CA SER A 487 -10.96 -6.96 42.50
C SER A 487 -10.56 -7.93 41.39
N THR A 488 -9.27 -7.95 41.03
CA THR A 488 -8.75 -8.76 39.92
C THR A 488 -8.64 -10.22 40.34
N ARG A 489 -9.26 -11.12 39.58
CA ARG A 489 -9.05 -12.56 39.69
C ARG A 489 -7.82 -12.97 38.87
N PHE A 490 -6.82 -13.55 39.51
CA PHE A 490 -5.71 -14.19 38.80
C PHE A 490 -6.05 -15.66 38.51
N VAL A 491 -5.98 -16.06 37.24
CA VAL A 491 -6.32 -17.42 36.78
C VAL A 491 -5.04 -18.13 36.37
N GLY A 492 -4.77 -19.29 36.97
CA GLY A 492 -3.54 -20.07 36.78
C GLY A 492 -2.50 -19.84 37.89
N ASN A 493 -1.62 -20.82 38.10
CA ASN A 493 -0.60 -20.82 39.18
C ASN A 493 0.78 -20.33 38.71
N GLU A 494 0.88 -19.73 37.52
CA GLU A 494 2.16 -19.38 36.89
C GLU A 494 2.76 -18.05 37.38
N LEU A 495 2.01 -17.24 38.15
CA LEU A 495 2.45 -15.93 38.65
C LEU A 495 2.64 -15.93 40.17
N SER A 496 3.81 -15.47 40.63
CA SER A 496 4.10 -15.24 42.05
C SER A 496 3.33 -14.04 42.61
N GLU A 497 3.17 -13.97 43.94
CA GLU A 497 2.54 -12.82 44.61
C GLU A 497 3.24 -11.48 44.31
N GLU A 498 4.57 -11.50 44.16
CA GLU A 498 5.34 -10.31 43.78
C GLU A 498 5.04 -9.88 42.33
N GLN A 499 4.90 -10.83 41.40
CA GLN A 499 4.53 -10.55 40.02
C GLN A 499 3.10 -10.01 39.92
N ARG A 500 2.16 -10.58 40.69
CA ARG A 500 0.77 -10.09 40.78
C ARG A 500 0.72 -8.65 41.30
N ALA A 501 1.48 -8.36 42.36
CA ALA A 501 1.59 -7.01 42.92
C ALA A 501 2.19 -6.00 41.93
N ALA A 502 3.20 -6.41 41.14
CA ALA A 502 3.81 -5.56 40.12
C ALA A 502 2.81 -5.20 39.00
N ILE A 503 2.03 -6.18 38.52
CA ILE A 503 0.99 -5.97 37.50
C ILE A 503 -0.09 -5.01 38.02
N LEU A 504 -0.59 -5.22 39.26
CA LEU A 504 -1.59 -4.35 39.88
C LEU A 504 -1.07 -2.93 40.10
N LYS A 505 0.19 -2.79 40.50
CA LYS A 505 0.84 -1.49 40.68
C LYS A 505 0.98 -0.74 39.36
N PHE A 506 1.32 -1.44 38.27
CA PHE A 506 1.40 -0.81 36.96
C PHE A 506 0.01 -0.39 36.45
N ALA A 507 -0.98 -1.28 36.57
CA ALA A 507 -2.37 -0.97 36.19
C ALA A 507 -2.90 0.24 36.95
N SER A 508 -2.60 0.38 38.25
CA SER A 508 -3.02 1.55 39.04
C SER A 508 -2.33 2.85 38.59
N ILE A 509 -1.06 2.79 38.17
CA ILE A 509 -0.36 3.95 37.61
C ILE A 509 -0.99 4.43 36.30
N ILE A 510 -1.46 3.53 35.45
CA ILE A 510 -2.05 3.91 34.15
C ILE A 510 -3.51 4.32 34.29
N ILE A 511 -4.29 3.59 35.08
CA ILE A 511 -5.75 3.74 35.18
C ILE A 511 -6.13 4.80 36.24
N ARG A 512 -5.31 4.99 37.28
CA ARG A 512 -5.71 5.72 38.50
C ARG A 512 -4.76 6.86 38.90
N ARG A 513 -3.75 7.21 38.10
CA ARG A 513 -2.79 8.28 38.44
C ARG A 513 -3.22 9.63 37.84
N ASP A 514 -3.29 10.65 38.71
CA ASP A 514 -3.60 12.07 38.47
C ASP A 514 -4.98 12.39 37.88
N ALA A 515 -5.79 13.12 38.67
CA ALA A 515 -7.18 13.45 38.38
C ALA A 515 -7.38 14.48 37.23
N ASP A 516 -6.34 15.20 36.80
CA ASP A 516 -6.47 16.39 35.95
C ASP A 516 -6.05 16.18 34.48
N LYS A 517 -6.10 14.95 33.95
CA LYS A 517 -5.70 14.64 32.56
C LYS A 517 -6.90 14.35 31.67
N PHE A 518 -6.80 14.77 30.40
CA PHE A 518 -7.87 14.67 29.39
C PHE A 518 -8.52 13.27 29.29
N ALA A 519 -7.73 12.20 29.41
CA ALA A 519 -8.23 10.83 29.28
C ALA A 519 -8.64 10.16 30.60
N GLN A 520 -8.50 10.86 31.74
CA GLN A 520 -8.79 10.32 33.07
C GLN A 520 -10.26 9.91 33.25
N PRO A 521 -11.27 10.64 32.74
CA PRO A 521 -12.66 10.20 32.87
C PRO A 521 -12.94 8.86 32.19
N THR A 522 -12.25 8.57 31.08
CA THR A 522 -12.32 7.28 30.39
C THR A 522 -11.50 6.21 31.12
N ALA A 523 -10.27 6.53 31.51
CA ALA A 523 -9.37 5.60 32.21
C ALA A 523 -9.98 5.12 33.51
N SER A 524 -10.54 6.03 34.30
CA SER A 524 -10.99 5.76 35.65
C SER A 524 -12.26 4.91 35.73
N ARG A 525 -12.86 4.59 34.58
CA ARG A 525 -14.02 3.69 34.41
C ARG A 525 -13.63 2.30 33.90
N LEU A 526 -12.34 2.06 33.64
CA LEU A 526 -11.81 0.73 33.36
C LEU A 526 -11.49 0.01 34.67
N ASP A 527 -12.00 -1.21 34.81
CA ASP A 527 -11.65 -2.11 35.90
C ASP A 527 -11.03 -3.39 35.36
N MET A 528 -9.88 -3.78 35.90
CA MET A 528 -9.17 -4.99 35.50
C MET A 528 -9.69 -6.16 36.32
N THR A 529 -10.54 -6.99 35.73
CA THR A 529 -11.29 -8.03 36.46
C THR A 529 -10.62 -9.39 36.42
N GLU A 530 -9.85 -9.70 35.38
CA GLU A 530 -9.15 -10.99 35.26
C GLU A 530 -7.76 -10.82 34.66
N VAL A 531 -6.78 -11.56 35.18
CA VAL A 531 -5.46 -11.73 34.57
C VAL A 531 -5.13 -13.22 34.55
N ALA A 532 -4.85 -13.76 33.36
CA ALA A 532 -4.43 -15.13 33.17
C ALA A 532 -3.11 -15.17 32.40
N VAL A 533 -2.16 -15.98 32.88
CA VAL A 533 -0.96 -16.35 32.14
C VAL A 533 -0.95 -17.86 32.03
N PHE A 534 -0.78 -18.35 30.80
CA PHE A 534 -0.85 -19.77 30.50
C PHE A 534 0.07 -20.11 29.33
N GLN A 535 0.52 -21.35 29.31
CA GLN A 535 1.19 -21.93 28.15
C GLN A 535 0.15 -22.34 27.11
N ARG A 536 0.32 -21.88 25.87
CA ARG A 536 -0.54 -22.31 24.77
C ARG A 536 -0.27 -23.77 24.43
N GLU A 537 -1.29 -24.62 24.50
CA GLU A 537 -1.17 -26.07 24.27
C GLU A 537 -0.54 -26.43 22.91
N ALA A 538 -0.76 -25.62 21.88
CA ALA A 538 -0.28 -25.89 20.52
C ALA A 538 1.25 -25.77 20.34
N ASP A 539 1.94 -24.91 21.11
CA ASP A 539 3.37 -24.62 20.89
C ASP A 539 4.17 -24.28 22.15
N GLY A 540 3.57 -24.40 23.34
CA GLY A 540 4.23 -24.13 24.61
C GLY A 540 4.71 -22.69 24.76
N LYS A 541 4.18 -21.73 23.98
CA LYS A 541 4.48 -20.31 24.14
C LYS A 541 3.63 -19.74 25.28
N THR A 542 4.28 -18.98 26.17
CA THR A 542 3.60 -18.24 27.23
C THR A 542 2.73 -17.14 26.63
N GLN A 543 1.45 -17.14 26.99
CA GLN A 543 0.49 -16.10 26.64
C GLN A 543 -0.05 -15.44 27.90
N ALA A 544 -0.42 -14.17 27.77
CA ALA A 544 -1.14 -13.43 28.80
C ALA A 544 -2.49 -12.99 28.23
N ARG A 545 -3.52 -13.06 29.07
CA ARG A 545 -4.87 -12.55 28.81
C ARG A 545 -5.27 -11.69 29.99
N VAL A 546 -5.72 -10.48 29.70
CA VAL A 546 -6.27 -9.57 30.71
C VAL A 546 -7.66 -9.17 30.27
N VAL A 547 -8.63 -9.27 31.19
CA VAL A 547 -10.02 -8.87 30.95
C VAL A 547 -10.27 -7.57 31.69
N PHE A 548 -10.85 -6.62 30.97
CA PHE A 548 -11.29 -5.34 31.50
C PHE A 548 -12.80 -5.22 31.36
N GLU A 549 -13.42 -4.66 32.38
CA GLU A 549 -14.77 -4.14 32.34
C GLU A 549 -14.73 -2.62 32.26
N ILE A 550 -15.69 -2.03 31.57
CA ILE A 550 -15.80 -0.57 31.42
C ILE A 550 -17.23 -0.12 31.71
N ASP A 551 -17.35 0.85 32.61
CA ASP A 551 -18.61 1.54 32.85
C ASP A 551 -18.79 2.67 31.82
N LEU A 552 -19.81 2.59 30.98
CA LEU A 552 -20.08 3.59 29.94
C LEU A 552 -21.04 4.68 30.46
N GLY A 553 -20.56 5.93 30.46
CA GLY A 553 -21.40 7.11 30.72
C GLY A 553 -21.88 7.78 29.43
N PRO A 554 -22.96 8.58 29.46
CA PRO A 554 -23.44 9.34 28.30
C PRO A 554 -22.38 10.26 27.67
N ASP A 555 -21.44 10.75 28.49
CA ASP A 555 -20.27 11.56 28.09
C ASP A 555 -19.25 10.80 27.22
N MET A 556 -19.37 9.47 27.13
CA MET A 556 -18.49 8.60 26.36
C MET A 556 -19.11 8.10 25.06
N LEU A 557 -20.34 8.52 24.76
CA LEU A 557 -21.08 8.08 23.57
C LEU A 557 -20.99 9.12 22.46
N ASN A 558 -21.01 8.66 21.22
CA ASN A 558 -21.20 9.50 20.04
C ASN A 558 -22.71 9.80 19.83
N PRO A 559 -23.07 10.68 18.89
CA PRO A 559 -24.48 11.00 18.61
C PRO A 559 -25.35 9.80 18.18
N ALA A 560 -24.73 8.67 17.79
CA ALA A 560 -25.42 7.43 17.45
C ALA A 560 -25.58 6.47 18.66
N GLY A 561 -25.23 6.91 19.88
CA GLY A 561 -25.35 6.10 21.10
C GLY A 561 -24.26 5.03 21.26
N ASN A 562 -23.25 4.99 20.38
CA ASN A 562 -22.12 4.06 20.45
C ASN A 562 -20.96 4.70 21.21
N MET A 563 -20.09 3.89 21.84
CA MET A 563 -18.88 4.43 22.47
C MET A 563 -18.05 5.23 21.46
N HIS A 564 -17.69 6.45 21.84
CA HIS A 564 -16.95 7.38 20.99
C HIS A 564 -15.60 6.76 20.60
N GLY A 565 -15.19 6.96 19.34
CA GLY A 565 -13.96 6.37 18.80
C GLY A 565 -12.72 6.73 19.62
N GLY A 566 -12.66 7.96 20.15
CA GLY A 566 -11.58 8.41 21.03
C GLY A 566 -11.53 7.66 22.37
N CYS A 567 -12.68 7.36 22.97
CA CYS A 567 -12.74 6.53 24.19
C CYS A 567 -12.31 5.10 23.88
N THR A 568 -12.76 4.55 22.75
CA THR A 568 -12.43 3.18 22.33
C THR A 568 -10.93 3.01 22.09
N MET A 569 -10.31 3.92 21.34
CA MET A 569 -8.87 3.86 21.05
C MET A 569 -8.03 3.96 22.32
N PHE A 570 -8.40 4.86 23.22
CA PHE A 570 -7.74 4.98 24.51
C PHE A 570 -7.86 3.69 25.34
N SER A 571 -9.04 3.09 25.41
CA SER A 571 -9.24 1.81 26.13
C SER A 571 -8.38 0.68 25.52
N ILE A 572 -8.29 0.59 24.19
CA ILE A 572 -7.46 -0.44 23.55
C ILE A 572 -5.97 -0.24 23.86
N ASP A 573 -5.48 1.00 23.83
CA ASP A 573 -4.08 1.31 24.16
C ASP A 573 -3.73 0.95 25.61
N VAL A 574 -4.62 1.28 26.56
CA VAL A 574 -4.46 0.92 27.98
C VAL A 574 -4.50 -0.60 28.18
N CYS A 575 -5.49 -1.29 27.61
CA CYS A 575 -5.67 -2.73 27.78
C CYS A 575 -4.50 -3.52 27.18
N SER A 576 -4.03 -3.13 25.99
CA SER A 576 -2.90 -3.78 25.32
C SER A 576 -1.59 -3.55 26.08
N SER A 577 -1.35 -2.32 26.54
CA SER A 577 -0.17 -1.98 27.34
C SER A 577 -0.09 -2.81 28.62
N ILE A 578 -1.18 -2.88 29.40
CA ILE A 578 -1.22 -3.65 30.65
C ILE A 578 -1.04 -5.15 30.39
N THR A 579 -1.59 -5.68 29.31
CA THR A 579 -1.42 -7.08 28.92
C THR A 579 0.05 -7.41 28.57
N LEU A 580 0.74 -6.50 27.88
CA LEU A 580 2.17 -6.64 27.58
C LEU A 580 3.02 -6.59 28.85
N VAL A 581 2.66 -5.77 29.83
CA VAL A 581 3.31 -5.78 31.17
C VAL A 581 3.15 -7.15 31.81
N ALA A 582 1.92 -7.67 31.86
CA ALA A 582 1.64 -8.96 32.49
C ALA A 582 2.48 -10.08 31.87
N LEU A 583 2.62 -10.08 30.54
CA LEU A 583 3.47 -11.04 29.83
C LEU A 583 4.98 -10.82 30.08
N ALA A 584 5.44 -9.58 30.15
CA ALA A 584 6.84 -9.26 30.41
C ALA A 584 7.25 -9.65 31.84
N VAL A 585 6.40 -9.35 32.82
CA VAL A 585 6.56 -9.71 34.24
C VAL A 585 6.57 -11.22 34.41
N ALA A 586 5.64 -11.95 33.76
CA ALA A 586 5.61 -13.41 33.76
C ALA A 586 6.91 -14.04 33.21
N ARG A 587 7.58 -13.36 32.27
CA ARG A 587 8.80 -13.85 31.62
C ARG A 587 10.09 -13.29 32.23
N HIS A 588 10.02 -12.58 33.36
CA HIS A 588 11.15 -11.88 33.99
C HIS A 588 11.94 -10.98 33.02
N LYS A 589 11.26 -10.40 32.03
CA LYS A 589 11.87 -9.48 31.06
C LYS A 589 11.68 -8.04 31.50
N LYS A 590 12.57 -7.15 31.05
CA LYS A 590 12.41 -5.70 31.27
C LYS A 590 11.05 -5.24 30.76
N GLU A 591 10.34 -4.51 31.61
CA GLU A 591 9.14 -3.74 31.32
C GLU A 591 9.40 -2.75 30.16
N ARG A 592 9.19 -3.18 28.91
CA ARG A 592 9.26 -2.33 27.73
C ARG A 592 7.84 -2.02 27.27
N PHE A 593 7.43 -0.77 27.41
CA PHE A 593 6.11 -0.29 26.98
C PHE A 593 6.28 0.59 25.74
N VAL A 594 6.01 0.03 24.57
CA VAL A 594 5.78 0.82 23.36
C VAL A 594 4.78 0.08 22.46
N SER A 595 3.56 0.61 22.38
CA SER A 595 2.70 0.42 21.21
C SER A 595 3.35 1.16 20.04
N GLN A 596 4.23 0.50 19.27
CA GLN A 596 4.92 1.17 18.15
C GLN A 596 3.95 1.51 17.00
N THR A 597 2.84 0.77 16.86
CA THR A 597 1.73 1.08 15.94
C THR A 597 0.51 0.25 16.35
N LEU A 598 -0.66 0.86 16.49
CA LEU A 598 -1.94 0.19 16.78
C LEU A 598 -2.91 0.49 15.64
N ASN A 599 -3.26 -0.51 14.84
CA ASN A 599 -4.29 -0.40 13.80
C ASN A 599 -5.59 -0.97 14.35
N THR A 600 -6.61 -0.12 14.48
CA THR A 600 -7.94 -0.53 14.99
C THR A 600 -8.95 -0.45 13.87
N VAL A 601 -9.65 -1.56 13.61
CA VAL A 601 -10.75 -1.64 12.66
C VAL A 601 -12.04 -1.86 13.45
N PHE A 602 -12.99 -0.93 13.34
CA PHE A 602 -14.30 -1.08 13.97
C PHE A 602 -15.19 -1.92 13.06
N HIS A 603 -15.59 -3.11 13.52
CA HIS A 603 -16.68 -3.85 12.88
C HIS A 603 -18.01 -3.35 13.45
N ALA A 604 -19.00 -3.08 12.60
CA ALA A 604 -20.37 -2.91 13.06
C ALA A 604 -20.81 -4.22 13.74
N PRO A 605 -21.58 -4.18 14.85
CA PRO A 605 -22.17 -5.39 15.39
C PRO A 605 -23.03 -6.04 14.31
N ALA A 606 -22.97 -7.38 14.20
CA ALA A 606 -23.95 -8.12 13.41
C ALA A 606 -25.35 -7.71 13.92
N MET A 607 -26.21 -7.23 13.01
CA MET A 607 -27.61 -7.05 13.35
C MET A 607 -28.17 -8.45 13.66
N GLY A 608 -28.58 -8.64 14.91
CA GLY A 608 -29.34 -9.83 15.34
C GLY A 608 -30.73 -9.84 14.73
#